data_AF-C4QZ98-F1
#
_entry.id   AF-C4QZ98-F1
#
_cell.length_a   1.000
_cell.length_b   1.000
_cell.length_c   1.000
_cell.angle_alpha   90.00
_cell.angle_beta   90.00
_cell.angle_gamma   90.00
#
_symmetry.space_group_name_H-M   'P 1'
#
loop_
_entity.id
_entity.type
_entity.pdbx_description
1 polymer ?
#
loop_
_entity_poly.entity_id
_entity_poly.type
_entity_poly.pdbx_seq_one_letter_code
_entity_poly.pdbx_strand_id
1 'polypeptide(L)'
;MPTTILRCPFSSCRSRIIKTDDENTNIKTVTGNGGPRLLQFSDGEVSLNSSTENLKFYQVNDMWTFDNIGVSKPTSMDDEFSITIDGGSVPVHIERYLTCADCDKGPIGIAGSVNKEALEDPSGSKLMYYLYTGSVFQEVSPSPIDT
;
A
#
# COMPACT_ATOMS: atom_id res chain seq x y z
N MET A 1 -17.01 -1.73 -16.48
CA MET A 1 -15.92 -0.81 -16.10
C MET A 1 -14.63 -1.62 -16.05
N PRO A 2 -13.48 -1.05 -16.45
CA PRO A 2 -12.23 -1.79 -16.53
C PRO A 2 -11.74 -2.21 -15.15
N THR A 3 -11.40 -3.49 -15.00
CA THR A 3 -10.72 -3.98 -13.80
C THR A 3 -9.27 -3.55 -13.85
N THR A 4 -8.74 -3.00 -12.76
CA THR A 4 -7.30 -2.74 -12.63
C THR A 4 -6.68 -3.77 -11.69
N ILE A 5 -5.62 -4.41 -12.16
CA ILE A 5 -4.82 -5.35 -11.38
C ILE A 5 -3.50 -4.66 -11.02
N LEU A 6 -3.24 -4.54 -9.72
CA LEU A 6 -1.97 -4.02 -9.23
C LEU A 6 -0.99 -5.17 -9.07
N ARG A 7 0.19 -5.04 -9.69
CA ARG A 7 1.23 -6.07 -9.71
C ARG A 7 2.54 -5.55 -9.16
N CYS A 8 3.38 -6.49 -8.73
CA CYS A 8 4.78 -6.26 -8.45
C CYS A 8 5.46 -5.59 -9.67
N PRO A 9 6.21 -4.49 -9.48
CA PRO A 9 6.74 -3.70 -10.58
C PRO A 9 7.92 -4.38 -11.28
N PHE A 10 8.58 -5.32 -10.61
CA PHE A 10 9.72 -6.05 -11.17
C PHE A 10 9.28 -6.95 -12.33
N SER A 11 9.85 -6.73 -13.51
CA SER A 11 9.53 -7.46 -14.74
C SER A 11 9.73 -8.97 -14.63
N SER A 12 10.70 -9.41 -13.82
CA SER A 12 10.96 -10.83 -13.54
C SER A 12 9.99 -11.47 -12.56
N CYS A 13 9.06 -10.71 -11.97
CA CYS A 13 8.11 -11.20 -10.96
C CYS A 13 6.67 -11.00 -11.40
N ARG A 14 6.20 -9.74 -11.54
CA ARG A 14 4.80 -9.40 -11.91
C ARG A 14 3.71 -10.09 -11.08
N SER A 15 4.05 -10.54 -9.87
CA SER A 15 3.08 -11.13 -8.93
C SER A 15 1.89 -10.20 -8.71
N ARG A 16 0.69 -10.76 -8.61
CA ARG A 16 -0.53 -9.99 -8.37
C ARG A 16 -0.55 -9.54 -6.90
N ILE A 17 -0.57 -8.24 -6.65
CA ILE A 17 -0.60 -7.68 -5.29
C ILE A 17 -2.04 -7.56 -4.82
N ILE A 18 -2.89 -6.95 -5.63
CA ILE A 18 -4.31 -6.74 -5.32
C ILE A 18 -5.09 -6.45 -6.60
N LYS A 19 -6.34 -6.88 -6.65
CA LYS A 19 -7.29 -6.51 -7.70
C LYS A 19 -8.15 -5.35 -7.18
N THR A 20 -8.18 -4.24 -7.92
CA THR A 20 -9.10 -3.13 -7.67
C THR A 20 -10.24 -3.25 -8.68
N ASP A 21 -11.38 -3.77 -8.23
CA ASP A 21 -12.66 -3.65 -8.93
C ASP A 21 -13.57 -2.67 -8.20
N ASP A 22 -14.56 -2.13 -8.91
CA ASP A 22 -15.46 -1.09 -8.40
C ASP A 22 -16.31 -1.58 -7.21
N GLU A 23 -16.46 -2.90 -7.04
CA GLU A 23 -17.20 -3.50 -5.93
C GLU A 23 -16.37 -3.63 -4.65
N ASN A 24 -15.03 -3.54 -4.73
CA ASN A 24 -14.16 -3.64 -3.56
C ASN A 24 -14.13 -2.33 -2.76
N THR A 25 -15.19 -2.11 -1.99
CA THR A 25 -15.37 -0.95 -1.09
C THR A 25 -14.29 -0.81 0.00
N ASN A 26 -13.40 -1.82 0.15
CA ASN A 26 -12.34 -1.82 1.14
C ASN A 26 -11.05 -1.12 0.67
N ILE A 27 -11.00 -0.62 -0.57
CA ILE A 27 -9.85 0.08 -1.12
C ILE A 27 -10.20 1.55 -1.35
N LYS A 28 -9.43 2.47 -0.76
CA LYS A 28 -9.58 3.92 -0.96
C LYS A 28 -8.25 4.55 -1.31
N THR A 29 -8.25 5.60 -2.11
CA THR A 29 -7.02 6.38 -2.35
C THR A 29 -6.89 7.47 -1.29
N VAL A 30 -5.75 7.53 -0.62
CA VAL A 30 -5.41 8.56 0.37
C VAL A 30 -4.10 9.25 -0.02
N THR A 31 -3.87 10.43 0.55
CA THR A 31 -2.58 11.14 0.43
C THR A 31 -1.84 10.98 1.74
N GLY A 32 -0.56 10.63 1.69
CA GLY A 32 0.31 10.56 2.85
C GLY A 32 1.49 11.52 2.76
N ASN A 33 1.96 11.96 3.92
CA ASN A 33 3.11 12.85 4.08
C ASN A 33 4.06 12.30 5.15
N GLY A 34 5.35 12.56 5.00
CA GLY A 34 6.40 12.00 5.84
C GLY A 34 6.60 10.49 5.62
N GLY A 35 7.08 9.81 6.65
CA GLY A 35 7.33 8.37 6.62
C GLY A 35 8.63 7.94 5.93
N PRO A 36 8.82 6.62 5.79
CA PRO A 36 10.00 6.02 5.19
C PRO A 36 10.05 6.21 3.67
N ARG A 37 11.25 6.10 3.09
CA ARG A 37 11.39 6.00 1.64
C ARG A 37 10.88 4.64 1.16
N LEU A 38 10.08 4.66 0.10
CA LEU A 38 9.46 3.50 -0.55
C LEU A 38 10.05 3.29 -1.94
N LEU A 39 9.97 2.06 -2.44
CA LEU A 39 10.37 1.80 -3.82
C LEU A 39 9.45 2.56 -4.78
N GLN A 40 10.02 3.26 -5.73
CA GLN A 40 9.30 3.93 -6.80
C GLN A 40 9.64 3.27 -8.13
N PHE A 41 8.61 2.97 -8.91
CA PHE A 41 8.72 2.46 -10.26
C PHE A 41 8.37 3.57 -11.25
N SER A 42 9.32 3.89 -12.13
CA SER A 42 9.15 4.85 -13.22
C SER A 42 9.87 4.34 -14.46
N ASP A 43 9.19 4.31 -15.59
CA ASP A 43 9.77 3.98 -16.90
C ASP A 43 10.58 2.68 -16.97
N GLY A 44 10.16 1.64 -16.22
CA GLY A 44 10.85 0.35 -16.21
C GLY A 44 11.98 0.25 -15.18
N GLU A 45 12.33 1.34 -14.51
CA GLU A 45 13.36 1.38 -13.48
C GLU A 45 12.75 1.41 -12.07
N VAL A 46 13.46 0.81 -11.13
CA VAL A 46 13.10 0.83 -9.71
C VAL A 46 14.13 1.66 -8.96
N SER A 47 13.67 2.68 -8.25
CA SER A 47 14.47 3.54 -7.38
C SER A 47 13.79 3.70 -6.03
N LEU A 48 14.33 4.52 -5.13
CA LEU A 48 13.60 4.99 -3.95
C LEU A 48 12.92 6.32 -4.30
N ASN A 49 11.73 6.55 -3.77
CA ASN A 49 11.06 7.84 -3.93
C ASN A 49 11.96 8.98 -3.41
N SER A 50 11.96 10.09 -4.16
CA SER A 50 12.77 11.26 -3.84
C SER A 50 12.13 12.13 -2.75
N SER A 51 10.79 12.14 -2.66
CA SER A 51 9.97 12.93 -1.74
C SER A 51 9.13 12.04 -0.83
N THR A 52 8.95 12.46 0.43
CA THR A 52 8.00 11.86 1.39
C THR A 52 6.66 12.61 1.43
N GLU A 53 6.53 13.70 0.67
CA GLU A 53 5.35 14.56 0.66
C GLU A 53 4.39 14.21 -0.48
N ASN A 54 3.09 14.35 -0.22
CA ASN A 54 1.98 14.18 -1.17
C ASN A 54 1.97 12.82 -1.89
N LEU A 55 2.46 11.77 -1.23
CA LEU A 55 2.46 10.42 -1.77
C LEU A 55 1.04 9.88 -1.81
N LYS A 56 0.68 9.18 -2.89
CA LYS A 56 -0.64 8.56 -3.03
C LYS A 56 -0.57 7.09 -2.63
N PHE A 57 -1.54 6.66 -1.82
CA PHE A 57 -1.61 5.29 -1.34
C PHE A 57 -2.99 4.70 -1.60
N TYR A 58 -3.03 3.40 -1.85
CA TYR A 58 -4.23 2.60 -1.65
C TYR A 58 -4.29 2.22 -0.17
N GLN A 59 -5.22 2.81 0.57
CA GLN A 59 -5.59 2.38 1.91
C GLN A 59 -6.46 1.12 1.80
N VAL A 60 -6.06 0.09 2.53
CA VAL A 60 -6.73 -1.21 2.59
C VAL A 60 -6.91 -1.58 4.05
N ASN A 61 -8.14 -1.95 4.43
CA ASN A 61 -8.48 -2.18 5.85
C ASN A 61 -8.27 -3.64 6.30
N ASP A 62 -8.05 -4.56 5.37
CA ASP A 62 -7.91 -5.99 5.65
C ASP A 62 -6.80 -6.62 4.80
N MET A 63 -5.90 -7.36 5.43
CA MET A 63 -4.80 -8.07 4.77
C MET A 63 -5.31 -9.08 3.75
N TRP A 64 -6.49 -9.68 3.99
CA TRP A 64 -7.07 -10.71 3.11
C TRP A 64 -7.57 -10.14 1.78
N THR A 65 -7.59 -8.80 1.64
CA THR A 65 -7.86 -8.14 0.36
C THR A 65 -6.67 -8.28 -0.61
N PHE A 66 -5.45 -8.46 -0.08
CA PHE A 66 -4.27 -8.68 -0.90
C PHE A 66 -4.16 -10.13 -1.37
N ASP A 67 -3.63 -10.30 -2.57
CA ASP A 67 -3.35 -11.62 -3.14
C ASP A 67 -1.97 -12.13 -2.71
N ASN A 68 -0.90 -11.32 -2.89
CA ASN A 68 0.48 -11.73 -2.65
C ASN A 68 1.32 -10.60 -2.04
N ILE A 69 1.16 -10.36 -0.74
CA ILE A 69 2.03 -9.46 0.02
C ILE A 69 2.84 -10.20 1.08
N GLY A 70 4.08 -9.77 1.26
CA GLY A 70 4.87 -10.05 2.46
C GLY A 70 4.73 -8.89 3.44
N VAL A 71 4.86 -9.18 4.72
CA VAL A 71 4.86 -8.18 5.79
C VAL A 71 6.12 -8.36 6.62
N SER A 72 6.86 -7.26 6.85
CA SER A 72 8.11 -7.31 7.61
C SER A 72 7.89 -7.66 9.08
N LYS A 73 8.99 -7.96 9.78
CA LYS A 73 9.01 -7.90 11.25
C LYS A 73 8.58 -6.50 11.73
N PRO A 74 8.04 -6.39 12.96
CA PRO A 74 7.75 -5.10 13.56
C PRO A 74 8.96 -4.18 13.52
N THR A 75 8.74 -2.92 13.15
CA THR A 75 9.74 -1.86 13.21
C THR A 75 9.45 -0.94 14.38
N SER A 76 10.50 -0.45 15.03
CA SER A 76 10.43 0.56 16.08
C SER A 76 10.80 1.94 15.56
N MET A 77 10.69 2.17 14.24
CA MET A 77 10.96 3.48 13.67
C MET A 77 9.82 4.44 14.01
N ASP A 78 10.16 5.51 14.71
CA ASP A 78 9.29 6.67 14.90
C ASP A 78 9.34 7.57 13.65
N ASP A 79 9.05 6.98 12.49
CA ASP A 79 8.88 7.76 11.28
C ASP A 79 7.54 8.52 11.40
N GLU A 80 7.60 9.85 11.41
CA GLU A 80 6.40 10.69 11.36
C GLU A 80 5.72 10.51 10.01
N PHE A 81 4.72 9.63 9.96
CA PHE A 81 3.85 9.43 8.81
C PHE A 81 2.44 9.88 9.15
N SER A 82 1.79 10.56 8.21
CA SER A 82 0.39 10.98 8.34
C SER A 82 -0.35 10.79 7.05
N ILE A 83 -1.67 10.59 7.15
CA ILE A 83 -2.57 10.50 6.00
C ILE A 83 -3.61 11.61 6.06
N THR A 84 -4.02 12.11 4.89
CA THR A 84 -5.10 13.09 4.76
C THR A 84 -6.43 12.37 4.57
N ILE A 85 -7.36 12.58 5.51
CA ILE A 85 -8.74 12.08 5.47
C ILE A 85 -9.66 13.29 5.66
N ASP A 86 -10.61 13.51 4.74
CA ASP A 86 -11.61 14.58 4.81
C ASP A 86 -11.03 15.99 5.06
N GLY A 87 -9.81 16.24 4.57
CA GLY A 87 -9.08 17.50 4.74
C GLY A 87 -8.30 17.63 6.06
N GLY A 88 -8.44 16.66 6.98
CA GLY A 88 -7.62 16.56 8.18
C GLY A 88 -6.38 15.68 7.98
N SER A 89 -5.29 16.02 8.67
CA SER A 89 -4.10 15.16 8.74
C SER A 89 -4.15 14.28 9.98
N VAL A 90 -4.04 12.96 9.79
CA VAL A 90 -4.10 11.96 10.85
C VAL A 90 -2.76 11.25 10.94
N PRO A 91 -2.07 11.28 12.10
CA PRO A 91 -0.82 10.55 12.28
C PRO A 91 -1.08 9.03 12.24
N VAL A 92 -0.17 8.30 11.62
CA VAL A 92 -0.18 6.84 11.53
C VAL A 92 1.13 6.33 12.12
N HIS A 93 1.02 5.53 13.17
CA HIS A 93 2.17 4.82 13.72
C HIS A 93 2.49 3.62 12.83
N ILE A 94 3.65 3.67 12.16
CA ILE A 94 4.10 2.60 11.28
C ILE A 94 4.60 1.43 12.13
N GLU A 95 4.05 0.24 11.88
CA GLU A 95 4.48 -0.97 12.56
C GLU A 95 5.25 -1.91 11.65
N ARG A 96 4.91 -1.99 10.36
CA ARG A 96 5.49 -2.97 9.42
C ARG A 96 5.60 -2.40 8.01
N TYR A 97 6.55 -2.91 7.25
CA TYR A 97 6.67 -2.66 5.82
C TYR A 97 5.97 -3.75 5.00
N LEU A 98 5.44 -3.36 3.85
CA LEU A 98 4.90 -4.28 2.86
C LEU A 98 5.94 -4.60 1.80
N THR A 99 6.04 -5.87 1.41
CA THR A 99 6.91 -6.37 0.34
C THR A 99 6.10 -7.23 -0.63
N CYS A 100 6.66 -7.54 -1.79
CA CYS A 100 6.10 -8.57 -2.66
C CYS A 100 6.37 -9.97 -2.06
N ALA A 101 5.33 -10.79 -1.89
CA ALA A 101 5.48 -12.12 -1.29
C ALA A 101 6.37 -13.08 -2.11
N ASP A 102 6.38 -12.93 -3.44
CA ASP A 102 7.05 -13.89 -4.32
C ASP A 102 8.54 -13.60 -4.55
N CYS A 103 8.95 -12.35 -4.41
CA CYS A 103 10.33 -11.94 -4.70
C CYS A 103 11.01 -11.20 -3.54
N ASP A 104 10.30 -11.03 -2.42
CA ASP A 104 10.74 -10.34 -1.20
C ASP A 104 11.21 -8.89 -1.38
N LYS A 105 11.01 -8.30 -2.57
CA LYS A 105 11.42 -6.92 -2.85
C LYS A 105 10.41 -5.93 -2.28
N GLY A 106 10.92 -4.87 -1.69
CA GLY A 106 10.18 -3.77 -1.07
C GLY A 106 11.13 -2.74 -0.47
N PRO A 107 10.62 -1.77 0.29
CA PRO A 107 9.22 -1.65 0.71
C PRO A 107 8.32 -1.08 -0.39
N ILE A 108 7.15 -1.70 -0.60
CA ILE A 108 6.11 -1.24 -1.56
C ILE A 108 4.95 -0.51 -0.86
N GLY A 109 5.01 -0.42 0.46
CA GLY A 109 3.99 0.18 1.29
C GLY A 109 4.30 -0.05 2.76
N ILE A 110 3.33 0.31 3.61
CA ILE A 110 3.44 0.24 5.08
C ILE A 110 2.13 -0.27 5.69
N ALA A 111 2.22 -0.84 6.89
CA ALA A 111 1.08 -1.16 7.73
C ALA A 111 1.26 -0.48 9.09
N GLY A 112 0.18 0.13 9.59
CA GLY A 112 0.22 0.91 10.81
C GLY A 112 -1.16 1.20 11.39
N SER A 113 -1.19 1.96 12.47
CA SER A 113 -2.41 2.29 13.21
C SER A 113 -2.51 3.80 13.46
N VAL A 114 -3.75 4.33 13.39
CA VAL A 114 -4.04 5.76 13.65
C VAL A 114 -4.16 6.09 15.13
N ASN A 115 -4.25 5.07 16.00
CA ASN A 115 -4.30 5.26 17.45
C ASN A 115 -3.29 4.31 18.12
N LYS A 116 -2.31 4.87 18.84
CA LYS A 116 -1.35 4.10 19.64
C LYS A 116 -2.03 3.33 20.78
N GLU A 117 -3.19 3.78 21.26
CA GLU A 117 -3.96 3.12 22.32
C GLU A 117 -4.75 1.91 21.80
N ALA A 118 -5.03 1.84 20.48
CA ALA A 118 -5.62 0.66 19.87
C ALA A 118 -4.68 -0.55 19.90
N LEU A 119 -3.37 -0.32 20.13
CA LEU A 119 -2.33 -1.35 20.24
C LEU A 119 -2.45 -2.19 21.52
N GLU A 120 -3.21 -1.73 22.52
CA GLU A 120 -3.44 -2.43 23.78
C GLU A 120 -4.71 -3.30 23.76
N ASP A 121 -5.45 -3.33 22.65
CA ASP A 121 -6.62 -4.20 22.49
C ASP A 121 -6.17 -5.67 22.34
N PRO A 122 -6.58 -6.59 23.24
CA PRO A 122 -6.29 -8.03 23.14
C PRO A 122 -6.92 -8.70 21.91
N SER A 123 -7.82 -8.02 21.18
CA SER A 123 -8.31 -8.45 19.86
C SER A 123 -7.29 -8.25 18.73
N GLY A 124 -6.22 -7.48 19.00
CA GLY A 124 -5.22 -7.03 18.05
C GLY A 124 -5.75 -5.85 17.23
N SER A 125 -5.12 -4.68 17.37
CA SER A 125 -5.40 -3.52 16.50
C SER A 125 -5.47 -3.98 15.04
N LYS A 126 -6.58 -3.67 14.36
CA LYS A 126 -6.64 -3.84 12.91
C LYS A 126 -5.67 -2.86 12.28
N LEU A 127 -4.48 -3.36 11.92
CA LEU A 127 -3.55 -2.64 11.08
C LEU A 127 -4.29 -2.15 9.83
N MET A 128 -4.08 -0.88 9.52
CA MET A 128 -4.42 -0.33 8.22
C MET A 128 -3.20 -0.47 7.32
N TYR A 129 -3.44 -0.85 6.07
CA TYR A 129 -2.41 -1.07 5.08
C TYR A 129 -2.43 0.07 4.08
N TYR A 130 -1.27 0.61 3.75
CA TYR A 130 -1.10 1.71 2.81
C TYR A 130 -0.10 1.27 1.73
N LEU A 131 -0.62 0.82 0.60
CA LEU A 131 0.17 0.41 -0.56
C LEU A 131 0.50 1.65 -1.40
N TYR A 132 1.79 1.96 -1.58
CA TYR A 132 2.20 3.15 -2.33
C TYR A 132 1.92 2.97 -3.82
N THR A 133 1.18 3.89 -4.44
CA THR A 133 0.77 3.77 -5.84
C THR A 133 1.97 3.80 -6.79
N GLY A 134 3.07 4.45 -6.38
CA GLY A 134 4.32 4.49 -7.14
C GLY A 134 5.14 3.19 -7.05
N SER A 135 4.82 2.27 -6.14
CA SER A 135 5.55 1.00 -5.97
C SER A 135 4.96 -0.17 -6.76
N VAL A 136 3.92 0.05 -7.57
CA VAL A 136 3.19 -1.03 -8.25
C VAL A 136 3.02 -0.75 -9.73
N PHE A 137 2.90 -1.83 -10.49
CA PHE A 137 2.54 -1.77 -11.90
C PHE A 137 1.04 -1.96 -12.07
N GLN A 138 0.41 -1.08 -12.84
CA GLN A 138 -1.02 -1.16 -13.14
C GLN A 138 -1.25 -1.90 -14.46
N GLU A 139 -1.99 -3.01 -14.39
CA GLU A 139 -2.50 -3.73 -15.55
C GLU A 139 -4.00 -3.47 -15.67
N VAL A 140 -4.40 -2.70 -16.68
CA VAL A 140 -5.81 -2.40 -16.95
C VAL A 140 -6.34 -3.44 -17.93
N SER A 141 -7.33 -4.22 -17.50
CA SER A 141 -8.05 -5.12 -18.40
C SER A 141 -9.17 -4.35 -19.10
N PRO A 142 -9.28 -4.40 -20.44
CA PRO A 142 -10.41 -3.81 -21.15
C PRO A 142 -11.73 -4.46 -20.70
N SER A 143 -12.81 -3.69 -20.65
CA SER A 143 -14.15 -4.26 -20.36
C SER A 143 -14.49 -5.31 -21.42
N PRO A 144 -15.21 -6.40 -21.08
CA PRO A 144 -15.79 -7.28 -22.09
C PRO A 144 -16.58 -6.45 -23.08
N ILE A 145 -16.29 -6.58 -24.38
CA ILE A 145 -17.13 -6.03 -25.42
C ILE A 145 -18.38 -6.90 -25.40
N ASP A 146 -19.54 -6.32 -25.07
CA ASP A 146 -20.83 -7.00 -25.23
C ASP A 146 -20.99 -7.35 -26.72
N THR A 147 -20.79 -8.62 -27.06
CA THR A 147 -21.11 -9.20 -28.37
C THR A 147 -22.49 -9.84 -28.36
#